data_AF-A0A538FQL3-F1
#
_entry.id   AF-A0A538FQL3-F1
#
_cell.length_a   1.000
_cell.length_b   1.000
_cell.length_c   1.000
_cell.angle_alpha   90.00
_cell.angle_beta   90.00
_cell.angle_gamma   90.00
#
_symmetry.space_group_name_H-M   'P 1'
#
loop_
_entity.id
_entity.type
_entity.pdbx_description
1 polymer ?
#
loop_
_entity_poly.entity_id
_entity_poly.type
_entity_poly.pdbx_seq_one_letter_code
_entity_poly.pdbx_strand_id
1 'polypeptide(L)'
;MSSPGHSRHLVVCHQDLQGSNVLKAKREPWLAIDPKPIVGEPAFDAASLLRDRRWSIDRRIIQRRLDLLAAELDLERDRMQGWGLVHALHWGVGPNKIEPELVECARLLAA
;
A
#
# COMPACT_ATOMS: atom_id res chain seq x y z
N MET A 1 -26.64 -1.39 19.54
CA MET A 1 -25.96 -0.64 18.47
C MET A 1 -24.67 -1.37 18.20
N SER A 2 -24.64 -2.18 17.13
CA SER A 2 -23.43 -2.90 16.74
C SER A 2 -22.43 -1.87 16.24
N SER A 3 -21.23 -1.81 16.84
CA SER A 3 -20.11 -1.07 16.25
C SER A 3 -19.96 -1.51 14.79
N PRO A 4 -19.72 -0.59 13.83
CA PRO A 4 -19.53 -0.99 12.45
C PRO A 4 -18.29 -1.89 12.41
N GLY A 5 -18.52 -3.18 12.22
CA GLY A 5 -17.44 -4.14 12.02
C GLY A 5 -16.73 -3.73 10.74
N HIS A 6 -15.51 -3.22 10.89
CA HIS A 6 -14.67 -2.79 9.79
C HIS A 6 -14.59 -3.89 8.73
N SER A 7 -14.86 -3.50 7.49
CA SER A 7 -15.31 -4.43 6.46
C SER A 7 -14.22 -5.42 6.05
N ARG A 8 -14.29 -6.64 6.58
CA ARG A 8 -13.52 -7.84 6.12
C ARG A 8 -14.01 -8.38 4.76
N HIS A 9 -14.69 -7.56 3.96
CA HIS A 9 -15.05 -7.97 2.60
C HIS A 9 -13.78 -8.14 1.77
N LEU A 10 -13.73 -9.23 1.02
CA LEU A 10 -12.60 -9.50 0.14
C LEU A 10 -12.84 -8.82 -1.22
N VAL A 11 -11.79 -8.22 -1.76
CA VAL A 11 -11.78 -7.54 -3.07
C VAL A 11 -10.66 -8.11 -3.93
N VAL A 12 -10.72 -7.86 -5.23
CA VAL A 12 -9.60 -8.12 -6.13
C VAL A 12 -8.56 -7.02 -5.93
N CYS A 13 -7.36 -7.39 -5.49
CA CYS A 13 -6.25 -6.51 -5.21
C CYS A 13 -5.28 -6.44 -6.39
N HIS A 14 -4.73 -5.26 -6.66
CA HIS A 14 -3.67 -5.03 -7.63
C HIS A 14 -2.29 -5.52 -7.15
N GLN A 15 -2.04 -5.48 -5.84
CA GLN A 15 -0.79 -5.73 -5.10
C GLN A 15 0.38 -4.77 -5.38
N ASP A 16 0.53 -4.37 -6.64
CA ASP A 16 1.59 -3.47 -7.09
C ASP A 16 1.11 -2.08 -7.49
N LEU A 17 0.08 -1.57 -6.80
CA LEU A 17 -0.41 -0.22 -7.06
C LEU A 17 0.52 0.81 -6.39
N GLN A 18 1.51 1.22 -7.15
CA GLN A 18 2.40 2.36 -6.87
C GLN A 18 2.37 3.26 -8.10
N GLY A 19 2.65 4.55 -7.99
CA GLY A 19 2.31 5.43 -9.10
C GLY A 19 3.26 5.37 -10.31
N SER A 20 4.26 4.48 -10.36
CA SER A 20 4.85 4.07 -11.64
C SER A 20 3.87 3.22 -12.47
N ASN A 21 2.92 2.56 -11.81
CA ASN A 21 1.89 1.71 -12.38
C ASN A 21 0.54 2.43 -12.54
N VAL A 22 0.53 3.77 -12.44
CA VAL A 22 -0.64 4.62 -12.72
C VAL A 22 -0.29 5.58 -13.84
N LEU A 23 -0.90 5.39 -15.01
CA LEU A 23 -0.62 6.16 -16.21
C LEU A 23 -1.80 7.04 -16.61
N LYS A 24 -1.53 8.24 -17.13
CA LYS A 24 -2.54 9.05 -17.80
C LYS A 24 -2.92 8.39 -19.13
N ALA A 25 -4.21 8.34 -19.45
CA ALA A 25 -4.66 7.74 -20.71
C ALA A 25 -5.76 8.57 -21.40
N LYS A 26 -6.12 8.16 -22.62
CA LYS A 26 -7.22 8.75 -23.40
C LYS A 26 -8.56 8.05 -23.18
N ARG A 27 -8.54 6.73 -22.93
CA ARG A 27 -9.77 5.94 -22.68
C ARG A 27 -10.44 6.34 -21.37
N GLU A 28 -9.64 6.58 -20.34
CA GLU A 28 -10.02 7.12 -19.03
C GLU A 28 -8.88 8.03 -18.53
N PRO A 29 -9.14 8.96 -17.59
CA PRO A 29 -8.12 9.90 -17.11
C PRO A 29 -6.86 9.20 -16.55
N TRP A 30 -7.03 8.05 -15.90
CA TRP A 30 -5.98 7.26 -15.30
C TRP A 30 -6.19 5.76 -15.56
N LEU A 31 -5.12 5.01 -15.79
CA LEU A 31 -5.12 3.56 -15.89
C LEU A 31 -4.12 2.97 -14.90
N ALA A 32 -4.58 1.96 -14.14
CA ALA A 32 -3.70 1.08 -13.38
C ALA A 32 -3.17 -0.04 -14.30
N ILE A 33 -1.88 -0.35 -14.20
CA ILE A 33 -1.19 -1.33 -15.05
C ILE A 33 -0.31 -2.29 -14.24
N ASP A 34 0.06 -3.43 -14.83
CA ASP A 34 0.86 -4.49 -14.19
C ASP A 34 0.29 -5.05 -12.87
N PRO A 35 -1.00 -5.44 -12.83
CA PRO A 35 -1.55 -6.07 -11.64
C PRO A 35 -0.89 -7.42 -11.36
N LYS A 36 -0.72 -7.74 -10.07
CA LYS A 36 -0.48 -9.11 -9.59
C LYS A 36 -1.74 -9.51 -8.83
N PRO A 37 -2.79 -10.03 -9.49
CA PRO A 37 -4.09 -10.12 -8.87
C PRO A 37 -4.15 -11.19 -7.78
N ILE A 38 -4.66 -10.82 -6.60
CA ILE A 38 -5.14 -11.76 -5.57
C ILE A 38 -6.47 -11.28 -5.00
N VAL A 39 -7.15 -12.15 -4.26
CA VAL A 39 -8.31 -11.79 -3.45
C VAL A 39 -7.85 -11.50 -2.02
N GLY A 40 -8.13 -10.30 -1.50
CA GLY A 40 -7.61 -9.85 -0.21
C GLY A 40 -8.41 -8.70 0.41
N GLU A 41 -7.90 -8.15 1.52
CA GLU A 41 -8.51 -6.99 2.18
C GLU A 41 -8.26 -5.69 1.38
N PRO A 42 -9.18 -4.72 1.37
CA PRO A 42 -8.93 -3.41 0.75
C PRO A 42 -7.72 -2.69 1.38
N ALA A 43 -7.54 -2.82 2.70
CA ALA A 43 -6.39 -2.26 3.42
C ALA A 43 -5.06 -2.89 2.99
N PHE A 44 -5.07 -4.15 2.55
CA PHE A 44 -3.90 -4.78 1.97
C PHE A 44 -3.52 -4.08 0.67
N ASP A 45 -4.46 -3.92 -0.26
CA ASP A 45 -4.15 -3.32 -1.55
C ASP A 45 -3.77 -1.83 -1.45
N ALA A 46 -4.52 -1.04 -0.67
CA ALA A 46 -4.24 0.38 -0.48
C ALA A 46 -2.86 0.64 0.16
N ALA A 47 -2.40 -0.28 1.02
CA ALA A 47 -1.09 -0.19 1.65
C ALA A 47 0.08 -0.28 0.65
N SER A 48 -0.16 -0.71 -0.60
CA SER A 48 0.90 -0.74 -1.61
C SER A 48 1.47 0.64 -1.94
N LEU A 49 0.68 1.71 -1.75
CA LEU A 49 1.08 3.10 -1.99
C LEU A 49 2.05 3.63 -0.93
N LEU A 50 2.15 2.99 0.24
CA LEU A 50 3.02 3.43 1.33
C LEU A 50 4.50 3.23 1.00
N ARG A 51 4.82 2.22 0.19
CA ARG A 51 6.19 1.93 -0.28
C ARG A 51 6.62 2.67 -1.54
N ASP A 52 5.78 3.56 -2.07
CA ASP A 52 6.08 4.29 -3.30
C ASP A 52 7.28 5.23 -3.11
N ARG A 53 8.39 4.86 -3.74
CA ARG A 53 9.71 5.49 -3.61
C ARG A 53 9.97 6.64 -4.60
N ARG A 54 9.01 7.02 -5.44
CA ARG A 54 9.21 8.07 -6.47
C ARG A 54 9.58 9.45 -5.91
N TRP A 55 9.35 9.68 -4.62
CA TRP A 55 9.74 10.92 -3.93
C TRP A 55 10.87 10.65 -2.94
N SER A 56 10.58 9.89 -1.89
CA SER A 56 11.55 9.36 -0.93
C SER A 56 10.86 8.39 0.03
N ILE A 57 11.64 7.52 0.65
CA ILE A 57 11.25 6.78 1.85
C ILE A 57 11.61 7.65 3.05
N ASP A 58 10.60 8.31 3.61
CA ASP A 58 10.72 9.24 4.73
C ASP A 58 9.54 9.05 5.68
N ARG A 59 9.79 9.13 6.99
CA ARG A 59 8.78 8.89 8.03
C ARG A 59 7.58 9.83 7.87
N ARG A 60 7.82 11.12 7.64
CA ARG A 60 6.74 12.13 7.55
C ARG A 60 5.90 11.90 6.31
N ILE A 61 6.51 11.53 5.19
CA ILE A 61 5.80 11.21 3.94
C ILE A 61 4.94 9.95 4.10
N ILE A 62 5.51 8.88 4.66
CA ILE A 62 4.80 7.62 4.88
C ILE A 62 3.62 7.84 5.83
N GLN A 63 3.82 8.52 6.96
CA GLN A 63 2.76 8.83 7.91
C GLN A 63 1.65 9.67 7.26
N ARG A 64 2.02 10.73 6.52
CA ARG A 64 1.03 11.55 5.81
C ARG A 64 0.21 10.74 4.81
N ARG A 65 0.84 9.83 4.06
CA ARG A 65 0.11 8.96 3.10
C ARG A 65 -0.79 7.98 3.81
N LEU A 66 -0.31 7.38 4.90
CA LEU A 66 -1.09 6.46 5.73
C LEU A 66 -2.33 7.16 6.29
N ASP A 67 -2.16 8.34 6.88
CA ASP A 67 -3.27 9.12 7.46
C ASP A 67 -4.27 9.53 6.38
N LEU A 68 -3.78 10.02 5.23
CA LEU A 68 -4.62 10.42 4.09
C LEU A 68 -5.41 9.23 3.52
N LEU A 69 -4.74 8.12 3.22
CA LEU A 69 -5.38 6.97 2.58
C LEU A 69 -6.36 6.28 3.51
N ALA A 70 -6.01 6.15 4.81
CA ALA A 70 -6.92 5.58 5.80
C ALA A 70 -8.20 6.43 5.92
N ALA A 71 -8.07 7.76 5.95
CA ALA A 71 -9.22 8.66 6.04
C ALA A 71 -10.08 8.67 4.76
N GLU A 72 -9.46 8.83 3.59
CA GLU A 72 -10.18 8.95 2.31
C GLU A 72 -10.85 7.64 1.87
N LEU A 73 -10.31 6.49 2.29
CA LEU A 73 -10.84 5.17 1.94
C LEU A 73 -11.68 4.52 3.05
N ASP A 74 -11.87 5.20 4.18
CA ASP A 74 -12.55 4.68 5.37
C ASP A 74 -11.97 3.33 5.83
N LEU A 75 -10.63 3.26 5.91
CA LEU A 75 -9.89 2.05 6.29
C LEU A 75 -9.25 2.19 7.67
N GLU A 76 -9.17 1.09 8.41
CA GLU A 76 -8.43 1.04 9.67
C GLU A 76 -6.95 1.37 9.43
N ARG A 77 -6.52 2.51 9.99
CA ARG A 77 -5.15 3.01 9.88
C ARG A 77 -4.10 1.99 10.32
N ASP A 78 -4.28 1.37 11.48
CA ASP A 78 -3.31 0.41 12.03
C ASP A 78 -3.25 -0.87 11.18
N ARG A 79 -4.39 -1.28 10.60
CA ARG A 79 -4.45 -2.42 9.67
C ARG A 79 -3.68 -2.12 8.39
N MET A 80 -3.88 -0.92 7.84
CA MET A 80 -3.16 -0.45 6.65
C MET A 80 -1.66 -0.29 6.92
N GLN A 81 -1.26 0.18 8.10
CA GLN A 81 0.14 0.25 8.53
C GLN A 81 0.77 -1.14 8.57
N GLY A 82 0.10 -2.12 9.19
CA GLY A 82 0.55 -3.51 9.24
C GLY A 82 0.72 -4.12 7.85
N TRP A 83 -0.24 -3.90 6.96
CA TRP A 83 -0.11 -4.35 5.57
C TRP A 83 0.98 -3.61 4.80
N GLY A 84 1.23 -2.34 5.11
CA GLY A 84 2.33 -1.58 4.53
C GLY A 84 3.69 -2.20 4.86
N LEU A 85 3.88 -2.62 6.11
CA LEU A 85 5.08 -3.34 6.54
C LEU A 85 5.24 -4.66 5.78
N VAL A 86 4.16 -5.44 5.66
CA VAL A 86 4.18 -6.70 4.89
C VAL A 86 4.54 -6.44 3.42
N HIS A 87 3.95 -5.44 2.79
CA HIS A 87 4.25 -5.07 1.42
C HIS A 87 5.72 -4.65 1.24
N ALA A 88 6.23 -3.83 2.15
CA ALA A 88 7.61 -3.37 2.10
C ALA A 88 8.61 -4.54 2.19
N LEU A 89 8.36 -5.52 3.06
CA LEU A 89 9.16 -6.74 3.15
C LEU A 89 8.98 -7.65 1.92
N HIS A 90 7.74 -7.91 1.50
CA HIS A 90 7.43 -8.79 0.37
C HIS A 90 8.11 -8.33 -0.93
N TRP A 91 8.12 -7.02 -1.18
CA TRP A 91 8.76 -6.46 -2.38
C TRP A 91 10.26 -6.18 -2.20
N GLY A 92 10.71 -5.98 -0.96
CA GLY A 92 12.07 -5.59 -0.62
C GLY A 92 13.03 -6.73 -0.32
N VAL A 93 12.55 -7.92 0.05
CA VAL A 93 13.37 -9.05 0.48
C VAL A 93 13.05 -10.29 -0.35
N GLY A 94 14.10 -10.97 -0.84
CA GLY A 94 14.00 -12.24 -1.53
C GLY A 94 15.29 -13.06 -1.43
N PRO A 95 15.34 -14.28 -1.99
CA PRO A 95 16.46 -15.21 -1.79
C PRO A 95 17.85 -14.64 -2.09
N ASN A 96 17.94 -13.75 -3.08
CA ASN A 96 19.18 -13.06 -3.46
C ASN A 96 18.95 -11.55 -3.62
N LYS A 97 17.98 -10.98 -2.90
CA LYS A 97 17.52 -9.59 -3.09
C LYS A 97 17.31 -8.92 -1.74
N ILE A 98 17.94 -7.77 -1.54
CA ILE A 98 17.62 -6.83 -0.47
C ILE A 98 17.56 -5.44 -1.11
N GLU A 99 16.40 -4.79 -1.02
CA GLU A 99 16.19 -3.41 -1.46
C GLU A 99 16.23 -2.50 -0.22
N PRO A 100 17.33 -1.76 0.02
CA PRO A 100 17.52 -1.01 1.27
C PRO A 100 16.39 -0.03 1.57
N GLU A 101 15.86 0.65 0.55
CA GLU A 101 14.76 1.61 0.71
C GLU A 101 13.45 0.94 1.17
N LEU A 102 13.17 -0.27 0.68
CA LEU A 102 11.97 -1.01 1.08
C LEU A 102 12.13 -1.62 2.48
N VAL A 103 13.34 -2.05 2.84
CA VAL A 103 13.64 -2.46 4.22
C VAL A 103 13.50 -1.27 5.18
N GLU A 104 13.97 -0.09 4.80
CA GLU A 104 13.81 1.14 5.58
C GLU A 104 12.33 1.53 5.72
N CYS A 105 11.54 1.41 4.65
CA CYS A 105 10.09 1.61 4.68
C CYS A 105 9.43 0.67 5.72
N ALA A 106 9.80 -0.62 5.72
CA ALA A 106 9.32 -1.58 6.70
C ALA A 106 9.70 -1.18 8.13
N ARG A 107 10.96 -0.75 8.36
CA ARG A 107 11.44 -0.29 9.67
C ARG A 107 10.65 0.92 10.17
N LEU A 108 10.35 1.88 9.28
CA LEU A 108 9.58 3.07 9.62
C LEU A 108 8.12 2.76 9.96
N LEU A 109 7.53 1.74 9.31
CA LEU A 109 6.16 1.27 9.59
C LEU A 109 6.06 0.37 10.82
N ALA A 110 7.17 -0.21 11.29
CA ALA A 110 7.23 -1.06 12.48
C ALA A 110 7.30 -0.29 13.81
N ALA A 111 7.56 1.03 13.77
CA ALA A 111 7.86 1.87 14.93
C ALA A 111 6.85 3.01 15.08
#